data_AF-A0A967NGD1-F1
#
_entry.id   AF-A0A967NGD1-F1
#
_cell.length_a   1.000
_cell.length_b   1.000
_cell.length_c   1.000
_cell.angle_alpha   90.00
_cell.angle_beta   90.00
_cell.angle_gamma   90.00
#
_symmetry.space_group_name_H-M   'P 1'
#
loop_
_entity.id
_entity.type
_entity.pdbx_description
1 polymer ?
#
loop_
_entity_poly.entity_id
_entity_poly.type
_entity_poly.pdbx_seq_one_letter_code
_entity_poly.pdbx_strand_id
1 'polypeptide(L)'
;MSANHDPDCAADMTLRHRRRAAAARLPAGQRLRPSRGPRRRLRARRGGGWLRALLLCGCIGAAVGGCATNPVTGGSDFVMISESQEIAIGREADPDVRREFGVYDDAGLNAYVQRLGSALAQNSHRPDLIYRFTVLDSPDVNAFALPGGYIYITRGLMAY
;
A
#
# COMPACT_ATOMS: atom_id res chain seq x y z
N MET A 1 8.97 -5.54 -14.44
CA MET A 1 9.73 -4.33 -14.07
C MET A 1 9.28 -3.88 -12.70
N SER A 2 10.23 -3.53 -11.84
CA SER A 2 10.02 -3.24 -10.42
C SER A 2 9.06 -2.07 -10.19
N ALA A 3 8.29 -2.12 -9.11
CA ALA A 3 7.65 -0.95 -8.54
C ALA A 3 8.70 0.16 -8.41
N ASN A 4 8.52 1.25 -9.15
CA ASN A 4 9.39 2.41 -9.08
C ASN A 4 9.22 3.03 -7.70
N HIS A 5 10.15 2.72 -6.81
CA HIS A 5 10.32 3.43 -5.56
C HIS A 5 10.69 4.87 -5.94
N ASP A 6 9.75 5.79 -5.76
CA ASP A 6 9.96 7.19 -6.08
C ASP A 6 10.62 7.89 -4.88
N PRO A 7 11.92 8.24 -4.97
CA PRO A 7 12.63 8.89 -3.88
C PRO A 7 12.09 10.30 -3.58
N ASP A 8 11.33 10.93 -4.50
CA ASP A 8 10.80 12.28 -4.35
C ASP A 8 9.44 12.31 -3.63
N CYS A 9 8.78 11.17 -3.44
CA CYS A 9 7.50 11.11 -2.72
C CYS A 9 7.60 11.55 -1.25
N ALA A 10 8.68 11.16 -0.57
CA ALA A 10 8.88 11.54 0.83
C ALA A 10 9.02 13.07 0.98
N ALA A 11 9.54 13.74 -0.05
CA ALA A 11 9.65 15.19 -0.11
C ALA A 11 8.29 15.88 -0.35
N ASP A 12 7.40 15.34 -1.19
CA ASP A 12 6.07 15.94 -1.41
C ASP A 12 5.15 15.78 -0.18
N MET A 13 5.18 14.63 0.50
CA MET A 13 4.40 14.42 1.73
C MET A 13 4.83 15.36 2.87
N THR A 14 6.14 15.57 3.03
CA THR A 14 6.65 16.55 4.02
C THR A 14 6.24 17.98 3.66
N LEU A 15 6.15 18.33 2.38
CA LEU A 15 5.66 19.64 1.93
C LEU A 15 4.15 19.84 2.22
N ARG A 16 3.32 18.82 1.98
CA ARG A 16 1.88 18.85 2.30
C ARG A 16 1.61 18.93 3.81
N HIS A 17 2.39 18.21 4.63
CA HIS A 17 2.30 18.33 6.09
C HIS A 17 2.72 19.72 6.59
N ARG A 18 3.77 20.32 6.02
CA ARG A 18 4.18 21.70 6.36
C ARG A 18 3.10 22.73 6.05
N ARG A 19 2.30 22.55 4.99
CA ARG A 19 1.17 23.45 4.66
C ARG A 19 0.03 23.37 5.68
N ARG A 20 -0.16 22.25 6.39
CA ARG A 20 -1.18 22.10 7.44
C ARG A 20 -0.73 22.63 8.82
N ALA A 21 0.57 22.72 9.07
CA ALA A 21 1.11 23.19 10.35
C ALA A 21 1.16 24.73 10.50
N ALA A 22 0.85 25.50 9.45
CA ALA A 22 0.96 26.96 9.45
C ALA A 22 -0.28 27.71 9.99
N ALA A 23 -1.22 27.03 10.65
CA ALA A 23 -2.43 27.66 11.20
C ALA A 23 -2.67 27.26 12.66
N ALA A 24 -1.77 27.67 13.56
CA ALA A 24 -2.05 27.75 14.99
C ALA A 24 -1.33 28.96 15.58
N ARG A 25 -1.94 30.14 15.44
CA ARG A 25 -1.58 31.32 16.24
C ARG A 25 -2.08 31.06 17.67
N LEU A 26 -1.18 30.67 18.57
CA LEU A 26 -1.44 30.66 20.01
C LEU A 26 -1.32 32.08 20.58
N PRO A 27 -2.24 32.53 21.44
CA PRO A 27 -2.15 33.84 22.07
C PRO A 27 -1.04 33.86 23.15
N ALA A 28 -0.45 35.04 23.29
CA ALA A 28 0.57 35.35 24.26
C ALA A 28 0.01 35.38 25.69
N GLY A 29 0.80 34.87 26.64
CA GLY A 29 0.66 35.25 28.04
C GLY A 29 0.48 34.08 28.99
N GLN A 30 1.60 33.59 29.52
CA GLN A 30 1.76 33.23 30.94
C GLN A 30 3.24 32.87 31.20
N ARG A 31 4.00 33.84 31.72
CA ARG A 31 5.35 33.60 32.23
C ARG A 31 5.23 32.98 33.62
N LEU A 32 5.33 31.65 33.71
CA LEU A 32 5.51 30.96 34.98
C LEU A 32 6.94 31.19 35.48
N ARG A 33 7.08 31.78 36.68
CA ARG A 33 8.35 31.98 37.38
C ARG A 33 8.87 30.64 37.90
N PRO A 34 10.09 30.20 37.57
CA PRO A 34 10.63 28.96 38.11
C PRO A 34 11.06 29.13 39.58
N SER A 35 10.53 28.27 40.44
CA SER A 35 10.97 28.07 41.82
C SER A 35 12.41 27.52 41.83
N ARG A 36 13.33 28.24 42.49
CA ARG A 36 14.74 27.84 42.64
C ARG A 36 14.86 26.80 43.76
N GLY A 37 14.78 25.52 43.39
CA GLY A 37 15.17 24.41 44.25
C GLY A 37 16.70 24.31 44.45
N PRO A 38 17.17 23.67 45.53
CA PRO A 38 18.59 23.56 45.84
C PRO A 38 19.33 22.75 44.77
N ARG A 39 20.45 23.32 44.30
CA ARG A 39 21.32 22.73 43.28
C ARG A 39 22.01 21.48 43.81
N ARG A 40 21.40 20.31 43.60
CA ARG A 40 22.10 19.02 43.69
C ARG A 40 23.19 19.00 42.62
N ARG A 41 24.45 18.97 43.06
CA ARG A 41 25.61 18.74 42.20
C ARG A 41 25.51 17.32 41.64
N LEU A 42 24.95 17.19 40.44
CA LEU A 42 25.02 15.96 39.66
C LEU A 42 26.50 15.73 39.30
N ARG A 43 27.09 14.70 39.91
CA ARG A 43 28.38 14.15 39.47
C ARG A 43 28.22 13.73 38.02
N ALA A 44 28.93 14.42 37.12
CA ALA A 44 29.02 14.07 35.72
C ALA A 44 29.61 12.65 35.60
N ARG A 45 28.77 11.65 35.32
CA ARG A 45 29.23 10.36 34.82
C ARG A 45 29.71 10.59 33.39
N ARG A 46 31.04 10.62 33.23
CA ARG A 46 31.75 10.76 31.96
C ARG A 46 31.35 9.65 30.99
N GLY A 47 30.98 10.05 29.78
CA GLY A 47 31.35 9.43 28.50
C GLY A 47 30.77 8.05 28.14
N GLY A 48 29.87 8.00 27.15
CA GLY A 48 29.67 6.79 26.33
C GLY A 48 28.24 6.45 25.94
N GLY A 49 27.24 6.84 26.74
CA GLY A 49 25.84 6.44 26.51
C GLY A 49 25.16 7.11 25.30
N TRP A 50 25.62 8.30 24.92
CA TRP A 50 25.02 9.07 23.82
C TRP A 50 25.39 8.51 22.44
N LEU A 51 26.56 7.89 22.27
CA LEU A 51 26.91 7.20 21.02
C LEU A 51 25.99 5.98 20.77
N ARG A 52 25.70 5.21 21.83
CA ARG A 52 24.78 4.07 21.76
C ARG A 52 23.34 4.50 21.52
N ALA A 53 22.91 5.61 22.14
CA ALA A 53 21.59 6.18 21.91
C ALA A 53 21.42 6.73 20.48
N LEU A 54 22.45 7.37 19.92
CA LEU A 54 22.46 7.86 18.54
C LEU A 54 22.45 6.70 17.52
N LEU A 55 23.22 5.63 17.78
CA LEU A 55 23.22 4.43 16.94
C LEU A 55 21.86 3.71 16.95
N LEU A 56 21.19 3.61 18.11
CA LEU A 56 19.85 3.01 18.19
C LEU A 56 18.77 3.85 17.49
N CYS A 57 18.84 5.19 17.60
CA CYS A 57 17.87 6.09 16.97
C CYS A 57 18.08 6.19 15.45
N GLY A 58 19.33 6.10 14.98
CA GLY A 58 19.68 6.11 13.55
C GLY A 58 19.11 4.90 12.78
N CYS A 59 19.09 3.72 13.39
CA CYS A 59 18.52 2.52 12.75
C CYS A 59 16.99 2.59 12.60
N ILE A 60 16.30 3.28 13.49
CA ILE A 60 14.82 3.40 13.45
C ILE A 60 14.37 4.41 12.37
N GLY A 61 15.16 5.46 12.11
CA GLY A 61 14.82 6.47 11.12
C GLY A 61 14.91 6.02 9.66
N ALA A 62 15.65 4.94 9.37
CA ALA A 62 15.94 4.50 7.99
C ALA A 62 14.86 3.60 7.36
N ALA A 63 13.81 3.20 8.10
CA ALA A 63 12.87 2.17 7.64
C ALA A 63 11.53 2.69 7.05
N VAL A 64 11.34 4.01 6.90
CA VAL A 64 10.06 4.57 6.40
C VAL A 64 10.17 4.90 4.91
N GLY A 65 10.20 3.87 4.07
CA GLY A 65 10.11 3.97 2.61
C GLY A 65 8.91 3.16 2.10
N GLY A 66 7.73 3.78 2.02
CA GLY A 66 6.50 3.12 1.55
C GLY A 66 5.75 3.94 0.50
N CYS A 67 6.45 4.78 -0.23
CA CYS A 67 5.88 5.65 -1.24
C CYS A 67 5.91 4.98 -2.62
N ALA A 68 4.78 4.95 -3.33
CA ALA A 68 4.71 4.56 -4.73
C ALA A 68 3.87 5.57 -5.52
N THR A 69 4.30 5.87 -6.74
CA THR A 69 3.57 6.80 -7.61
C THR A 69 2.38 6.09 -8.23
N ASN A 70 1.20 6.67 -8.04
CA ASN A 70 -0.03 6.17 -8.60
C ASN A 70 -0.05 6.47 -10.10
N PRO A 71 -0.02 5.47 -10.98
CA PRO A 71 0.07 5.67 -12.42
C PRO A 71 -1.20 6.30 -13.02
N VAL A 72 -2.32 6.31 -12.27
CA VAL A 72 -3.60 6.88 -12.72
C VAL A 72 -3.69 8.37 -12.41
N THR A 73 -3.31 8.77 -11.19
CA THR A 73 -3.45 10.16 -10.71
C THR A 73 -2.15 10.96 -10.84
N GLY A 74 -1.01 10.29 -11.00
CA GLY A 74 0.33 10.89 -10.97
C GLY A 74 0.75 11.36 -9.57
N GLY A 75 -0.09 11.17 -8.55
CA GLY A 75 0.24 11.49 -7.16
C GLY A 75 1.04 10.37 -6.50
N SER A 76 1.80 10.71 -5.46
CA SER A 76 2.49 9.69 -4.67
C SER A 76 1.60 9.20 -3.53
N ASP A 77 1.28 7.91 -3.55
CA ASP A 77 0.47 7.23 -2.54
C ASP A 77 1.36 6.39 -1.63
N PHE A 78 0.92 6.21 -0.38
CA PHE A 78 1.58 5.28 0.54
C PHE A 78 1.11 3.86 0.26
N VAL A 79 2.00 3.02 -0.27
CA VAL A 79 1.75 1.62 -0.60
C VAL A 79 2.62 0.75 0.30
N MET A 80 1.97 -0.05 1.15
CA MET A 80 2.65 -0.93 2.12
C MET A 80 3.04 -2.30 1.55
N ILE A 81 2.51 -2.69 0.38
CA ILE A 81 2.66 -4.02 -0.20
C ILE A 81 3.37 -3.90 -1.55
N SER A 82 4.43 -4.70 -1.75
CA SER A 82 5.10 -4.79 -3.05
C SER A 82 4.25 -5.55 -4.07
N GLU A 83 4.43 -5.30 -5.36
CA GLU A 83 3.75 -6.06 -6.42
C GLU A 83 3.98 -7.57 -6.31
N SER A 84 5.20 -8.01 -6.00
CA SER A 84 5.50 -9.43 -5.78
C SER A 84 4.71 -10.04 -4.63
N GLN A 85 4.48 -9.26 -3.58
CA GLN A 85 3.69 -9.67 -2.42
C GLN A 85 2.19 -9.66 -2.75
N GLU A 86 1.70 -8.66 -3.49
CA GLU A 86 0.35 -8.63 -4.05
C GLU A 86 0.07 -9.91 -4.86
N ILE A 87 0.97 -10.28 -5.77
CA ILE A 87 0.86 -11.50 -6.58
C ILE A 87 0.85 -12.77 -5.71
N ALA A 88 1.70 -12.82 -4.68
CA ALA A 88 1.76 -13.95 -3.77
C ALA A 88 0.44 -14.14 -3.01
N ILE A 89 -0.16 -13.05 -2.51
CA ILE A 89 -1.45 -13.07 -1.81
C ILE A 89 -2.56 -13.60 -2.72
N GLY A 90 -2.63 -13.10 -3.96
CA GLY A 90 -3.62 -13.58 -4.93
C GLY A 90 -3.51 -15.06 -5.23
N ARG A 91 -2.28 -15.54 -5.43
CA ARG A 91 -2.00 -16.95 -5.69
C ARG A 91 -2.37 -17.85 -4.51
N GLU A 92 -2.20 -17.37 -3.29
CA GLU A 92 -2.57 -18.10 -2.07
C GLU A 92 -4.10 -18.16 -1.88
N ALA A 93 -4.82 -17.11 -2.27
CA ALA A 93 -6.27 -17.03 -2.14
C ALA A 93 -7.06 -17.70 -3.28
N ASP A 94 -6.49 -17.84 -4.49
CA ASP A 94 -7.16 -18.44 -5.66
C ASP A 94 -7.77 -19.84 -5.38
N PRO A 95 -7.07 -20.79 -4.74
CA PRO A 95 -7.64 -22.10 -4.44
C PRO A 95 -8.88 -22.06 -3.55
N ASP A 96 -8.95 -21.07 -2.64
CA ASP A 96 -10.09 -20.93 -1.72
C ASP A 96 -11.32 -20.44 -2.45
N VAL A 97 -11.18 -19.43 -3.30
CA VAL A 97 -12.25 -18.94 -4.16
C VAL A 97 -12.76 -20.05 -5.08
N ARG A 98 -11.86 -20.78 -5.74
CA ARG A 98 -12.25 -21.87 -6.65
C ARG A 98 -12.96 -23.02 -5.93
N ARG A 99 -12.66 -23.25 -4.65
CA ARG A 99 -13.33 -24.26 -3.82
C ARG A 99 -14.70 -23.80 -3.35
N GLU A 100 -14.84 -22.53 -3.01
CA GLU A 100 -16.09 -21.96 -2.52
C GLU A 100 -17.14 -21.87 -3.62
N PHE A 101 -16.76 -21.36 -4.80
CA PHE A 101 -17.72 -21.11 -5.88
C PHE A 101 -17.74 -22.18 -6.97
N GLY A 102 -16.68 -23.00 -7.09
CA GLY A 102 -16.49 -23.88 -8.24
C GLY A 102 -16.13 -23.12 -9.51
N VAL A 103 -15.43 -23.79 -10.43
CA VAL A 103 -15.19 -23.25 -11.78
C VAL A 103 -16.28 -23.75 -12.71
N TYR A 104 -16.87 -22.85 -13.49
CA TYR A 104 -17.89 -23.22 -14.46
C TYR A 104 -17.24 -23.98 -15.64
N ASP A 105 -17.69 -25.21 -15.88
CA ASP A 105 -17.11 -26.14 -16.85
C ASP A 105 -17.58 -25.85 -18.28
N ASP A 106 -17.15 -24.71 -18.81
CA ASP A 106 -17.33 -24.33 -20.21
C ASP A 106 -16.01 -23.76 -20.75
N ALA A 107 -15.27 -24.58 -21.48
CA ALA A 107 -13.99 -24.18 -22.06
C ALA A 107 -14.14 -23.05 -23.11
N GLY A 108 -15.25 -23.02 -23.84
CA GLY A 108 -15.51 -21.99 -24.85
C GLY A 108 -15.75 -20.63 -24.22
N LEU A 109 -16.58 -20.61 -23.16
CA LEU A 109 -16.87 -19.40 -22.40
C LEU A 109 -15.63 -18.90 -21.64
N ASN A 110 -14.89 -19.78 -20.96
CA ASN A 110 -13.65 -19.41 -20.28
C ASN A 110 -12.62 -18.84 -21.29
N ALA A 111 -12.48 -19.44 -22.47
CA ALA A 111 -11.61 -18.90 -23.51
C ALA A 111 -12.09 -17.55 -24.04
N TYR A 112 -13.41 -17.35 -24.16
CA TYR A 112 -13.99 -16.07 -24.57
C TYR A 112 -13.68 -14.95 -23.57
N VAL A 113 -14.00 -15.15 -22.28
CA VAL A 113 -13.74 -14.13 -21.25
C VAL A 113 -12.25 -13.87 -21.07
N GLN A 114 -11.40 -14.89 -21.19
CA GLN A 114 -9.95 -14.70 -21.13
C GLN A 114 -9.45 -13.85 -22.30
N ARG A 115 -9.89 -14.11 -23.55
CA ARG A 115 -9.49 -13.29 -24.71
C ARG A 115 -9.93 -11.85 -24.57
N LEU A 116 -11.20 -11.63 -24.23
CA LEU A 116 -11.77 -10.29 -24.06
C LEU A 116 -11.06 -9.54 -22.92
N GLY A 117 -10.95 -10.18 -21.76
CA GLY A 117 -10.30 -9.61 -20.59
C GLY A 117 -8.83 -9.27 -20.84
N SER A 118 -8.08 -10.15 -21.52
CA SER A 118 -6.68 -9.86 -21.90
C SER A 118 -6.57 -8.67 -22.86
N ALA A 119 -7.48 -8.50 -23.81
CA ALA A 119 -7.48 -7.35 -24.71
C ALA A 119 -7.75 -6.02 -23.96
N LEU A 120 -8.66 -6.05 -22.97
CA LEU A 120 -8.92 -4.90 -22.12
C LEU A 120 -7.73 -4.59 -21.21
N ALA A 121 -7.12 -5.61 -20.61
CA ALA A 121 -5.98 -5.48 -19.70
C ALA A 121 -4.74 -4.84 -20.37
N GLN A 122 -4.51 -5.12 -21.66
CA GLN A 122 -3.42 -4.49 -22.43
C GLN A 122 -3.56 -2.97 -22.55
N ASN A 123 -4.79 -2.44 -22.42
CA ASN A 123 -5.07 -1.02 -22.45
C ASN A 123 -5.20 -0.41 -21.04
N SER A 124 -4.81 -1.16 -20.00
CA SER A 124 -4.84 -0.69 -18.62
C SER A 124 -3.55 0.03 -18.21
N HIS A 125 -3.52 0.59 -17.01
CA HIS A 125 -2.33 1.18 -16.41
C HIS A 125 -1.29 0.13 -15.95
N ARG A 126 -1.59 -1.17 -16.04
CA ARG A 126 -0.70 -2.29 -15.68
C ARG A 126 -0.71 -3.38 -16.76
N PRO A 127 -0.30 -3.08 -18.00
CA PRO A 127 -0.39 -4.03 -19.12
C PRO A 127 0.52 -5.26 -18.96
N ASP A 128 1.58 -5.16 -18.15
CA ASP A 128 2.55 -6.24 -17.92
C ASP A 128 2.10 -7.26 -16.86
N LEU A 129 1.00 -6.99 -16.13
CA LEU A 129 0.48 -7.94 -15.15
C LEU A 129 -0.23 -9.10 -15.87
N ILE A 130 0.01 -10.33 -15.41
CA ILE A 130 -0.64 -11.50 -15.99
C ILE A 130 -2.07 -11.60 -15.42
N TYR A 131 -3.06 -11.23 -16.24
CA TYR A 131 -4.47 -11.35 -15.88
C TYR A 131 -5.06 -12.73 -16.22
N ARG A 132 -5.73 -13.33 -15.25
CA ARG A 132 -6.42 -14.63 -15.36
C ARG A 132 -7.91 -14.40 -15.13
N PHE A 133 -8.72 -14.64 -16.16
CA PHE A 133 -10.17 -14.51 -16.07
C PHE A 133 -10.78 -15.90 -15.94
N THR A 134 -11.57 -16.11 -14.89
CA THR A 134 -12.20 -17.40 -14.59
C THR A 134 -13.70 -17.21 -14.40
N VAL A 135 -14.51 -18.05 -15.04
CA VAL A 135 -15.96 -18.08 -14.78
C VAL A 135 -16.24 -19.00 -13.60
N LEU A 136 -16.97 -18.50 -12.61
CA LEU A 136 -17.38 -19.21 -11.41
C LEU A 136 -18.81 -19.75 -11.53
N ASP A 137 -19.06 -20.92 -10.95
CA ASP A 137 -20.37 -21.57 -10.96
C ASP A 137 -21.30 -21.04 -9.86
N SER A 138 -21.61 -19.73 -9.90
CA SER A 138 -22.61 -19.10 -9.03
C SER A 138 -23.71 -18.41 -9.85
N PRO A 139 -24.99 -18.58 -9.47
CA PRO A 139 -26.12 -17.87 -10.11
C PRO A 139 -26.16 -16.38 -9.75
N ASP A 140 -25.36 -15.91 -8.79
CA ASP A 140 -25.32 -14.50 -8.41
C ASP A 140 -24.83 -13.64 -9.57
N VAL A 141 -25.28 -12.39 -9.63
CA VAL A 141 -24.80 -11.41 -10.62
C VAL A 141 -23.64 -10.64 -9.99
N ASN A 142 -22.40 -11.09 -10.22
CA ASN A 142 -21.21 -10.53 -9.57
C ASN A 142 -19.93 -10.69 -10.41
N ALA A 143 -18.95 -9.83 -10.15
CA ALA A 143 -17.57 -9.98 -10.60
C ALA A 143 -16.63 -9.32 -9.60
N PHE A 144 -15.51 -9.96 -9.30
CA PHE A 144 -14.54 -9.45 -8.34
C PHE A 144 -13.11 -9.84 -8.73
N ALA A 145 -12.14 -9.19 -8.10
CA ALA A 145 -10.71 -9.37 -8.38
C ALA A 145 -9.95 -9.72 -7.12
N LEU A 146 -9.00 -10.64 -7.22
CA LEU A 146 -7.95 -10.81 -6.21
C LEU A 146 -6.67 -10.07 -6.63
N PRO A 147 -5.81 -9.75 -5.65
CA PRO A 147 -4.45 -9.27 -5.88
C PRO A 147 -3.71 -10.09 -6.96
N GLY A 148 -2.83 -9.46 -7.75
CA GLY A 148 -2.01 -10.20 -8.71
C GLY A 148 -2.70 -10.62 -10.01
N GLY A 149 -3.86 -10.05 -10.31
CA GLY A 149 -4.50 -10.17 -11.63
C GLY A 149 -5.46 -11.35 -11.78
N TYR A 150 -6.00 -11.90 -10.70
CA TYR A 150 -7.07 -12.89 -10.79
C TYR A 150 -8.42 -12.17 -10.84
N ILE A 151 -9.19 -12.43 -11.89
CA ILE A 151 -10.51 -11.85 -12.11
C ILE A 151 -11.52 -13.00 -12.16
N TYR A 152 -12.56 -12.90 -11.36
CA TYR A 152 -13.64 -13.87 -11.32
C TYR A 152 -14.94 -13.24 -11.74
N ILE A 153 -15.68 -13.98 -12.56
CA ILE A 153 -16.97 -13.57 -13.10
C ILE A 153 -17.95 -14.70 -12.80
N THR A 154 -19.08 -14.42 -12.17
CA THR A 154 -20.06 -15.47 -11.90
C THR A 154 -20.91 -15.74 -13.15
N ARG A 155 -21.37 -16.99 -13.33
CA ARG A 155 -22.25 -17.34 -14.46
C ARG A 155 -23.56 -16.53 -14.48
N GLY A 156 -24.05 -16.08 -13.32
CA GLY A 156 -25.22 -15.20 -13.25
C GLY A 156 -25.05 -13.88 -14.00
N LEU A 157 -23.82 -13.33 -14.05
CA LEU A 157 -23.54 -12.11 -14.80
C LEU A 157 -23.63 -12.32 -16.32
N MET A 158 -23.46 -13.56 -16.82
CA MET A 158 -23.46 -13.86 -18.25
C MET A 158 -24.86 -13.93 -18.89
N ALA A 159 -25.91 -13.90 -18.06
CA ALA A 159 -27.30 -13.97 -18.51
C ALA A 159 -27.89 -12.60 -18.89
N TYR A 160 -27.12 -11.51 -18.78
CA TYR A 160 -27.52 -10.12 -19.03
C TYR A 160 -26.59 -9.46 -20.05
#